data_AF-A0A1U8AFD7-F1
#
_entry.id   AF-A0A1U8AFD7-F1
#
_cell.length_a   1.000
_cell.length_b   1.000
_cell.length_c   1.000
_cell.angle_alpha   90.00
_cell.angle_beta   90.00
_cell.angle_gamma   90.00
#
_symmetry.space_group_name_H-M   'P 1'
#
loop_
_entity.id
_entity.type
_entity.pdbx_description
1 polymer ?
#
loop_
_entity_poly.entity_id
_entity_poly.type
_entity_poly.pdbx_seq_one_letter_code
_entity_poly.pdbx_strand_id
1 'polypeptide(L)'
;MDKESAGEIEESCKSSDESPPKPMPKTIRTKVPEVEIHLFRRGKGPIEIFKSSLGGWDQDRLEVHDILEKYGLKSIFAFNPASGRSVPIRFNAKNGRSLLPYTDGSVIFIDGEPKDSLVKPITKILLGIAIITILVAMLFKESPEWMKRFNILGGNFPPWVLACVVIVFTRMRKRTKDVLKKYGW
;
A
#
# COMPACT_ATOMS: atom_id res chain seq x y z
N MET A 1 23.90 -78.10 50.32
CA MET A 1 23.65 -77.31 51.53
C MET A 1 24.09 -75.87 51.29
N ASP A 2 23.38 -75.21 50.37
CA ASP A 2 22.59 -74.01 50.60
C ASP A 2 23.04 -73.08 51.73
N LYS A 3 23.44 -71.86 51.36
CA LYS A 3 22.79 -70.65 51.87
C LYS A 3 23.11 -69.44 50.98
N GLU A 4 22.04 -68.95 50.37
CA GLU A 4 21.88 -67.69 49.67
C GLU A 4 21.55 -66.59 50.70
N SER A 5 22.12 -65.39 50.53
CA SER A 5 21.67 -64.10 51.10
C SER A 5 22.44 -63.01 50.36
N ALA A 6 21.94 -62.40 49.29
CA ALA A 6 20.86 -61.41 49.21
C ALA A 6 21.21 -60.06 49.89
N GLY A 7 21.50 -59.07 49.04
CA GLY A 7 21.04 -57.69 49.19
C GLY A 7 21.98 -56.69 49.86
N GLU A 8 22.59 -55.82 49.06
CA GLU A 8 22.54 -54.35 49.22
C GLU A 8 23.17 -53.71 47.97
N ILE A 9 22.31 -53.43 46.98
CA ILE A 9 22.62 -52.55 45.85
C ILE A 9 21.93 -51.24 46.22
N GLU A 10 22.70 -50.19 46.45
CA GLU A 10 22.14 -48.85 46.66
C GLU A 10 21.51 -48.36 45.34
N GLU A 11 20.19 -48.39 45.31
CA GLU A 11 19.37 -47.66 44.35
C GLU A 11 19.32 -46.18 44.79
N SER A 12 20.00 -45.30 44.05
CA SER A 12 19.73 -43.87 44.10
C SER A 12 19.17 -43.43 42.75
N CYS A 13 17.85 -43.22 42.73
CA CYS A 13 17.12 -42.60 41.63
C CYS A 13 17.18 -41.06 41.73
N LYS A 14 17.27 -40.41 40.55
CA LYS A 14 17.05 -38.97 40.22
C LYS A 14 18.30 -38.07 40.39
N SER A 15 18.66 -37.17 39.48
CA SER A 15 17.91 -36.43 38.46
C SER A 15 18.75 -36.22 37.19
N SER A 16 18.09 -36.31 36.04
CA SER A 16 18.52 -35.70 34.79
C SER A 16 18.40 -34.18 34.91
N ASP A 17 19.50 -33.50 35.22
CA ASP A 17 19.58 -32.04 35.13
C ASP A 17 20.21 -31.64 33.79
N GLU A 18 19.29 -31.42 32.85
CA GLU A 18 19.46 -30.70 31.60
C GLU A 18 20.01 -29.30 31.93
N SER A 19 21.31 -29.10 31.73
CA SER A 19 21.93 -27.80 31.92
C SER A 19 21.28 -26.78 30.96
N PRO A 20 20.78 -25.63 31.45
CA PRO A 20 20.16 -24.63 30.59
C PRO A 20 21.19 -24.11 29.57
N PRO A 21 20.81 -23.84 28.31
CA PRO A 21 21.75 -23.35 27.31
C PRO A 21 22.29 -22.00 27.78
N LYS A 22 23.62 -21.91 27.95
CA LYS A 22 24.32 -20.67 28.31
C LYS A 22 23.84 -19.54 27.38
N PRO A 23 23.33 -18.41 27.92
CA PRO A 23 23.02 -17.26 27.10
C PRO A 23 24.31 -16.75 26.49
N MET A 24 24.40 -16.77 25.16
CA MET A 24 25.52 -16.18 24.43
C MET A 24 25.69 -14.71 24.85
N PRO A 25 26.93 -14.23 25.07
CA PRO A 25 27.16 -12.85 25.46
C PRO A 25 26.69 -11.94 24.33
N LYS A 26 25.67 -11.12 24.61
CA LYS A 26 25.23 -10.03 23.73
C LYS A 26 26.42 -9.07 23.57
N THR A 27 27.20 -9.27 22.52
CA THR A 27 28.26 -8.34 22.13
C THR A 27 27.56 -7.02 21.83
N ILE A 28 27.83 -5.98 22.63
CA ILE A 28 27.33 -4.63 22.40
C ILE A 28 27.93 -4.19 21.06
N ARG A 29 27.15 -4.34 19.98
CA ARG A 29 27.47 -3.79 18.68
C ARG A 29 27.20 -2.30 18.77
N THR A 30 28.24 -1.49 18.82
CA THR A 30 28.12 -0.01 18.77
C THR A 30 27.67 0.50 17.39
N LYS A 31 27.61 -0.39 16.40
CA LYS A 31 27.10 -0.11 15.06
C LYS A 31 25.62 -0.47 14.98
N VAL A 32 24.79 0.52 14.62
CA VAL A 32 23.37 0.30 14.33
C VAL A 32 23.26 -0.62 13.11
N PRO A 33 22.52 -1.74 13.18
CA PRO A 33 22.30 -2.62 12.04
C PRO A 33 21.59 -1.90 10.89
N GLU A 34 22.03 -2.12 9.66
CA GLU A 34 21.51 -1.47 8.46
C GLU A 34 21.15 -2.48 7.38
N VAL A 35 20.13 -2.17 6.58
CA VAL A 35 19.75 -2.94 5.40
C VAL A 35 19.74 -2.06 4.17
N GLU A 36 20.11 -2.64 3.02
CA GLU A 36 20.03 -1.96 1.73
C GLU A 36 18.69 -2.28 1.07
N ILE A 37 17.93 -1.25 0.76
CA ILE A 37 16.57 -1.35 0.23
C ILE A 37 16.57 -0.91 -1.23
N HIS A 38 16.16 -1.80 -2.10
CA HIS A 38 15.90 -1.51 -3.52
C HIS A 38 14.39 -1.35 -3.67
N LEU A 39 13.91 -0.12 -3.78
CA LEU A 39 12.49 0.20 -3.79
C LEU A 39 11.95 0.22 -5.22
N PHE A 40 10.93 -0.56 -5.52
CA PHE A 40 10.21 -0.64 -6.79
C PHE A 40 8.82 -0.01 -6.69
N ARG A 41 8.27 0.41 -7.83
CA ARG A 41 6.87 0.87 -7.92
C ARG A 41 6.06 0.03 -8.88
N ARG A 42 5.16 -0.81 -8.38
CA ARG A 42 4.33 -1.72 -9.19
C ARG A 42 5.19 -2.51 -10.19
N GLY A 43 6.30 -3.07 -9.69
CA GLY A 43 7.27 -3.83 -10.49
C GLY A 43 8.13 -3.00 -11.45
N LYS A 44 8.00 -1.67 -11.48
CA LYS A 44 8.81 -0.79 -12.36
C LYS A 44 10.07 -0.30 -11.67
N GLY A 45 11.19 -0.96 -12.00
CA GLY A 45 12.58 -0.57 -11.68
C GLY A 45 12.85 -0.38 -10.19
N PRO A 46 14.12 -0.24 -9.77
CA PRO A 46 14.40 0.42 -8.51
C PRO A 46 14.24 1.93 -8.70
N ILE A 47 13.23 2.53 -8.05
CA ILE A 47 13.02 3.97 -7.90
C ILE A 47 14.21 4.60 -7.16
N GLU A 48 14.61 3.95 -6.06
CA GLU A 48 15.68 4.41 -5.17
C GLU A 48 16.34 3.21 -4.51
N ILE A 49 17.65 3.28 -4.36
CA ILE A 49 18.46 2.34 -3.57
C ILE A 49 19.00 3.12 -2.38
N PHE A 50 18.61 2.72 -1.17
CA PHE A 50 18.98 3.45 0.05
C PHE A 50 19.23 2.49 1.21
N LYS A 51 19.99 2.96 2.20
CA LYS A 51 20.19 2.21 3.45
C LYS A 51 19.17 2.65 4.49
N SER A 52 18.65 1.69 5.23
CA SER A 52 17.73 1.91 6.34
C SER A 52 18.29 1.24 7.59
N SER A 53 18.31 1.96 8.71
CA SER A 53 18.61 1.37 10.01
C SER A 53 17.49 0.43 10.45
N LEU A 54 17.85 -0.66 11.11
CA LEU A 54 16.90 -1.54 11.79
C LEU A 54 16.64 -1.03 13.20
N GLY A 55 15.36 -0.97 13.55
CA GLY A 55 14.86 -0.60 14.86
C GLY A 55 14.36 -1.81 15.67
N GLY A 56 13.58 -1.53 16.70
CA GLY A 56 13.11 -2.55 17.64
C GLY A 56 14.10 -2.82 18.78
N TRP A 57 13.65 -3.58 19.77
CA TRP A 57 14.45 -3.92 20.95
C TRP A 57 15.70 -4.72 20.58
N ASP A 58 15.53 -5.66 19.64
CA ASP A 58 16.61 -6.51 19.13
C ASP A 58 17.34 -5.89 17.92
N GLN A 59 16.99 -4.66 17.53
CA GLN A 59 17.56 -3.95 16.37
C GLN A 59 17.49 -4.77 15.06
N ASP A 60 16.40 -5.51 14.89
CA ASP A 60 16.17 -6.42 13.77
C ASP A 60 14.91 -6.07 12.95
N ARG A 61 14.23 -4.96 13.29
CA ARG A 61 12.94 -4.60 12.66
C ARG A 61 13.06 -3.47 11.68
N LEU A 62 12.43 -3.61 10.54
CA LEU A 62 12.35 -2.56 9.55
C LEU A 62 11.29 -1.53 9.97
N GLU A 63 11.65 -0.25 9.92
CA GLU A 63 10.72 0.87 10.13
C GLU A 63 9.89 1.09 8.85
N VAL A 64 8.83 0.28 8.70
CA VAL A 64 7.98 0.25 7.51
C VAL A 64 7.18 1.53 7.35
N HIS A 65 6.70 2.11 8.45
CA HIS A 65 5.88 3.33 8.41
C HIS A 65 6.65 4.51 7.80
N ASP A 66 7.90 4.70 8.19
CA ASP A 66 8.76 5.77 7.69
C ASP A 66 8.98 5.64 6.17
N ILE A 67 9.16 4.41 5.68
CA ILE A 67 9.27 4.13 4.25
C ILE A 67 7.95 4.45 3.54
N LEU A 68 6.81 4.06 4.11
CA LEU A 68 5.50 4.36 3.53
C LEU A 68 5.24 5.87 3.45
N GLU A 69 5.64 6.62 4.46
CA GLU A 69 5.49 8.07 4.52
C GLU A 69 6.43 8.77 3.54
N LYS A 70 7.74 8.47 3.59
CA LYS A 70 8.76 9.09 2.72
C LYS A 70 8.42 8.98 1.24
N TYR A 71 7.90 7.83 0.81
CA TYR A 71 7.62 7.55 -0.60
C TYR A 71 6.14 7.68 -0.98
N GLY A 72 5.26 8.10 -0.06
CA GLY A 72 3.83 8.24 -0.32
C GLY A 72 3.16 6.92 -0.74
N LEU A 73 3.54 5.82 -0.10
CA LEU A 73 3.07 4.46 -0.39
C LEU A 73 1.92 4.08 0.55
N LYS A 74 1.00 3.28 0.03
CA LYS A 74 -0.12 2.71 0.77
C LYS A 74 0.27 1.40 1.47
N SER A 75 1.04 0.59 0.77
CA SER A 75 1.47 -0.74 1.21
C SER A 75 2.81 -1.08 0.55
N ILE A 76 3.55 -2.00 1.17
CA ILE A 76 4.82 -2.52 0.64
C ILE A 76 4.83 -4.04 0.63
N PHE A 77 5.54 -4.60 -0.35
CA PHE A 77 5.66 -6.02 -0.59
C PHE A 77 7.13 -6.39 -0.74
N ALA A 78 7.55 -7.51 -0.17
CA ALA A 78 8.82 -8.14 -0.48
C ALA A 78 8.72 -8.66 -1.91
N PHE A 79 9.55 -8.15 -2.80
CA PHE A 79 9.48 -8.40 -4.23
C PHE A 79 10.68 -9.21 -4.68
N ASN A 80 10.49 -10.19 -5.53
CA ASN A 80 11.60 -10.88 -6.18
C ASN A 80 11.73 -10.39 -7.63
N PRO A 81 12.78 -9.63 -7.99
CA PRO A 81 12.94 -9.09 -9.33
C PRO A 81 13.12 -10.16 -10.41
N ALA A 82 13.64 -11.34 -10.05
CA ALA A 82 13.85 -12.43 -11.01
C ALA A 82 12.55 -13.19 -11.37
N SER A 83 11.63 -13.31 -10.41
CA SER A 83 10.37 -14.08 -10.61
C SER A 83 9.12 -13.21 -10.74
N GLY A 84 9.21 -11.91 -10.41
CA GLY A 84 8.07 -11.00 -10.36
C GLY A 84 7.07 -11.29 -9.23
N ARG A 85 7.35 -12.27 -8.37
CA ARG A 85 6.49 -12.61 -7.23
C ARG A 85 6.66 -11.59 -6.12
N SER A 86 5.56 -11.28 -5.42
CA SER A 86 5.57 -10.37 -4.29
C SER A 86 4.76 -10.92 -3.11
N VAL A 87 5.22 -10.62 -1.89
CA VAL A 87 4.56 -11.03 -0.63
C VAL A 87 4.40 -9.80 0.25
N PRO A 88 3.22 -9.54 0.83
CA PRO A 88 3.02 -8.34 1.66
C PRO A 88 3.93 -8.35 2.88
N ILE A 89 4.68 -7.26 3.08
CA ILE A 89 5.43 -7.04 4.31
C ILE A 89 4.44 -6.54 5.35
N ARG A 90 4.09 -7.43 6.29
CA ARG A 90 3.20 -7.07 7.39
C ARG A 90 3.98 -6.26 8.42
N PHE A 91 3.34 -5.22 8.94
CA PHE A 91 3.89 -4.38 10.01
C PHE A 91 2.84 -4.16 11.09
N ASN A 92 3.29 -3.85 12.31
CA ASN A 92 2.40 -3.55 13.42
C ASN A 92 1.92 -2.09 13.31
N ALA A 93 0.60 -1.89 13.25
CA ALA A 93 -0.01 -0.57 13.04
C ALA A 93 0.29 0.45 14.17
N LYS A 94 0.65 -0.01 15.38
CA LYS A 94 0.94 0.88 16.51
C LYS A 94 2.33 1.51 16.44
N ASN A 95 3.33 0.77 15.96
CA ASN A 95 4.73 1.18 15.99
C ASN A 95 5.36 1.29 14.60
N GLY A 96 4.67 0.87 13.54
CA GLY A 96 5.18 0.95 12.17
C GLY A 96 6.24 -0.08 11.80
N ARG A 97 6.54 -1.05 12.66
CA ARG A 97 7.65 -2.00 12.47
C ARG A 97 7.23 -3.29 11.80
N SER A 98 8.13 -3.85 10.99
CA SER A 98 7.92 -5.17 10.35
C SER A 98 7.68 -6.28 11.38
N LEU A 99 6.77 -7.20 11.07
CA LEU A 99 6.56 -8.41 11.88
C LEU A 99 7.66 -9.44 11.70
N LEU A 100 8.37 -9.40 10.57
CA LEU A 100 9.52 -10.26 10.32
C LEU A 100 10.82 -9.53 10.66
N PRO A 101 11.80 -10.24 11.25
CA PRO A 101 13.12 -9.70 11.51
C PRO A 101 13.97 -9.71 10.24
N TYR A 102 14.94 -8.82 10.19
CA TYR A 102 15.94 -8.67 9.15
C TYR A 102 17.34 -8.70 9.74
N THR A 103 18.31 -9.08 8.91
CA THR A 103 19.71 -9.16 9.32
C THR A 103 20.50 -7.96 8.81
N ASP A 104 21.49 -7.53 9.59
CA ASP A 104 22.45 -6.50 9.19
C ASP A 104 23.13 -6.85 7.85
N GLY A 105 23.27 -5.87 6.97
CA GLY A 105 23.87 -6.00 5.64
C GLY A 105 23.01 -6.73 4.61
N SER A 106 21.76 -7.09 4.95
CA SER A 106 20.86 -7.72 3.97
C SER A 106 20.40 -6.73 2.89
N VAL A 107 20.30 -7.24 1.66
CA VAL A 107 19.72 -6.52 0.52
C VAL A 107 18.29 -6.97 0.36
N ILE A 108 17.34 -6.04 0.49
CA ILE A 108 15.91 -6.31 0.39
C ILE A 108 15.30 -5.54 -0.78
N PHE A 109 14.57 -6.29 -1.60
CA PHE A 109 13.82 -5.74 -2.73
C PHE A 109 12.38 -5.52 -2.27
N ILE A 110 11.92 -4.27 -2.32
CA ILE A 110 10.58 -3.89 -1.86
C ILE A 110 9.81 -3.33 -3.04
N ASP A 111 8.59 -3.80 -3.30
CA ASP A 111 7.65 -3.16 -4.23
C ASP A 111 6.58 -2.38 -3.47
N GLY A 112 6.43 -1.11 -3.81
CA GLY A 112 5.52 -0.18 -3.16
C GLY A 112 4.27 0.08 -3.98
N GLU A 113 3.10 -0.07 -3.36
CA GLU A 113 1.85 0.42 -3.94
C GLU A 113 1.69 1.91 -3.62
N PRO A 114 1.56 2.79 -4.62
CA PRO A 114 1.35 4.22 -4.36
C PRO A 114 0.00 4.48 -3.69
N LYS A 115 -0.05 5.48 -2.80
CA LYS A 115 -1.32 6.00 -2.28
C LYS A 115 -2.23 6.43 -3.44
N ASP A 116 -3.50 6.10 -3.33
CA ASP A 116 -4.50 6.49 -4.29
C ASP A 116 -4.61 8.02 -4.32
N SER A 117 -4.46 8.61 -5.51
CA SER A 117 -4.56 10.06 -5.66
C SER A 117 -5.99 10.51 -5.34
N LEU A 118 -6.18 11.31 -4.29
CA LEU A 118 -7.47 11.96 -3.98
C LEU A 118 -7.94 12.90 -5.11
N VAL A 119 -7.04 13.29 -6.01
CA VAL A 119 -7.35 14.11 -7.19
C VAL A 119 -8.41 13.45 -8.08
N LYS A 120 -8.39 12.12 -8.26
CA LYS A 120 -9.36 11.40 -9.10
C LYS A 120 -10.80 11.48 -8.58
N PRO A 121 -11.09 11.20 -7.29
CA PRO A 121 -12.43 11.40 -6.77
C PRO A 121 -12.82 12.89 -6.72
N ILE A 122 -11.91 13.80 -6.37
CA ILE A 122 -12.19 15.24 -6.33
C ILE A 122 -12.62 15.76 -7.70
N THR A 123 -11.88 15.43 -8.76
CA THR A 123 -12.22 15.85 -10.13
C THR A 123 -13.56 15.31 -10.59
N LYS A 124 -13.93 14.07 -10.23
CA LYS A 124 -15.27 13.51 -10.51
C LYS A 124 -16.39 14.29 -9.81
N ILE A 125 -16.18 14.68 -8.55
CA ILE A 125 -17.15 15.48 -7.79
C ILE A 125 -17.30 16.87 -8.41
N LEU A 126 -16.21 17.56 -8.70
CA LEU A 126 -16.23 18.87 -9.36
C LEU A 126 -16.94 18.82 -10.72
N LEU A 127 -16.66 17.79 -11.52
CA LEU A 127 -17.34 17.59 -12.81
C LEU A 127 -18.84 17.34 -12.63
N GLY A 128 -19.23 16.55 -11.62
CA GLY A 128 -20.63 16.32 -11.28
C GLY A 128 -21.35 17.60 -10.87
N ILE A 129 -20.75 18.39 -9.98
CA ILE A 129 -21.27 19.68 -9.54
C ILE A 129 -21.43 20.61 -10.74
N ALA A 130 -20.42 20.72 -11.62
CA ALA A 130 -20.48 21.55 -12.82
C ALA A 130 -21.62 21.13 -13.77
N ILE A 131 -21.87 19.83 -13.95
CA ILE A 131 -22.97 19.35 -14.79
C ILE A 131 -24.33 19.67 -14.15
N ILE A 132 -24.47 19.49 -12.84
CA ILE A 132 -25.71 19.79 -12.11
C ILE A 132 -26.00 21.30 -12.16
N THR A 133 -25.01 22.15 -11.93
CA THR A 133 -25.21 23.61 -12.00
C THR A 133 -25.62 24.06 -13.39
N ILE A 134 -25.05 23.49 -14.46
CA ILE A 134 -25.49 23.74 -15.84
C ILE A 134 -26.93 23.27 -16.06
N LEU A 135 -27.29 22.05 -15.61
CA LEU A 135 -28.66 21.52 -15.72
C LEU A 135 -29.68 22.40 -14.99
N VAL A 136 -29.39 22.80 -13.74
CA VAL A 136 -30.24 23.70 -12.96
C VAL A 136 -30.38 25.05 -13.66
N ALA A 137 -29.30 25.60 -14.18
CA ALA A 137 -29.34 26.89 -14.88
C ALA A 137 -30.08 26.83 -16.23
N MET A 138 -30.12 25.66 -16.89
CA MET A 138 -30.96 25.45 -18.08
C MET A 138 -32.44 25.20 -17.73
N LEU A 139 -32.72 24.60 -16.57
CA LEU A 139 -34.09 24.23 -16.15
C LEU A 139 -34.85 25.41 -15.53
N PHE A 140 -34.16 26.23 -14.73
CA PHE A 140 -34.75 27.45 -14.17
C PHE A 140 -34.62 28.57 -15.19
N LYS A 141 -35.78 28.99 -15.71
CA LYS A 141 -36.01 29.99 -16.75
C LYS A 141 -35.52 31.42 -16.42
N GLU A 142 -34.77 31.60 -15.33
CA GLU A 142 -34.08 32.85 -15.00
C GLU A 142 -32.58 32.65 -15.15
N SER A 143 -32.09 32.93 -16.37
CA SER A 143 -30.66 32.93 -16.67
C SER A 143 -29.95 33.93 -15.75
N PRO A 144 -28.99 33.49 -14.90
CA PRO A 144 -28.21 34.38 -14.06
C PRO A 144 -27.45 35.40 -14.94
N GLU A 145 -27.27 36.64 -14.45
CA GLU A 145 -26.88 37.78 -15.29
C GLU A 145 -25.56 37.60 -16.07
N TRP A 146 -24.64 36.78 -15.57
CA TRP A 146 -23.40 36.44 -16.27
C TRP A 146 -23.65 35.61 -17.55
N MET A 147 -24.73 34.82 -17.60
CA MET A 147 -25.16 34.06 -18.79
C MET A 147 -25.84 34.94 -19.85
N LYS A 148 -26.43 36.09 -19.46
CA LYS A 148 -26.91 37.10 -20.42
C LYS A 148 -25.77 37.69 -21.24
N ARG A 149 -24.53 37.66 -20.74
CA ARG A 149 -23.32 38.04 -21.51
C ARG A 149 -22.90 36.98 -22.52
N PHE A 150 -23.29 35.71 -22.32
CA PHE A 150 -23.12 34.63 -23.29
C PHE A 150 -24.26 34.55 -24.32
N ASN A 151 -25.40 35.23 -24.08
CA ASN A 151 -26.49 35.42 -25.06
C ASN A 151 -26.12 36.34 -26.25
N ILE A 152 -24.83 36.61 -26.48
CA ILE A 152 -24.38 37.26 -27.72
C ILE A 152 -24.58 36.33 -28.94
N LEU A 153 -24.82 35.03 -28.73
CA LEU A 153 -25.44 34.15 -29.74
C LEU A 153 -26.97 34.22 -29.63
N GLY A 154 -27.57 35.27 -30.19
CA GLY A 154 -29.01 35.54 -30.11
C GLY A 154 -29.90 34.46 -30.74
N GLY A 155 -31.06 34.25 -30.12
CA GLY A 155 -32.29 33.76 -30.76
C GLY A 155 -32.58 32.26 -30.64
N ASN A 156 -33.74 31.94 -30.03
CA ASN A 156 -34.49 30.68 -30.11
C ASN A 156 -33.72 29.46 -30.63
N PHE A 157 -33.06 28.72 -29.73
CA PHE A 157 -32.57 27.38 -30.07
C PHE A 157 -33.75 26.48 -30.43
N PRO A 158 -33.90 26.05 -31.70
CA PRO A 158 -35.03 25.24 -32.10
C PRO A 158 -35.01 23.91 -31.32
N PRO A 159 -36.17 23.35 -30.93
CA PRO A 159 -36.26 22.12 -30.16
C PRO A 159 -35.45 20.94 -30.74
N TRP A 160 -35.30 20.90 -32.07
CA TRP A 160 -34.49 19.89 -32.76
C TRP A 160 -32.99 19.99 -32.48
N VAL A 161 -32.44 21.19 -32.24
CA VAL A 161 -31.02 21.36 -31.92
C VAL A 161 -30.72 20.80 -30.55
N LEU A 162 -31.61 21.04 -29.57
CA LEU A 162 -31.51 20.43 -28.24
C LEU A 162 -31.59 18.90 -28.34
N ALA A 163 -32.52 18.38 -29.15
CA ALA A 163 -32.63 16.94 -29.40
C ALA A 163 -31.35 16.37 -30.04
N CYS A 164 -30.77 17.05 -31.02
CA CYS A 164 -29.48 16.67 -31.63
C CYS A 164 -28.35 16.66 -30.60
N VAL A 165 -28.26 17.67 -29.74
CA VAL A 165 -27.25 17.74 -28.66
C VAL A 165 -27.43 16.57 -27.69
N VAL A 166 -28.66 16.27 -27.26
CA VAL A 166 -28.96 15.13 -26.36
C VAL A 166 -28.63 13.79 -27.02
N ILE A 167 -28.95 13.60 -28.30
CA ILE A 167 -28.64 12.37 -29.05
C ILE A 167 -27.12 12.21 -29.21
N VAL A 168 -26.40 13.27 -29.60
CA VAL A 168 -24.94 13.24 -29.72
C VAL A 168 -24.30 12.96 -28.37
N PHE A 169 -24.76 13.62 -27.29
CA PHE A 169 -24.25 13.41 -25.94
C PHE A 169 -24.52 11.99 -25.42
N THR A 170 -25.73 11.47 -25.59
CA THR A 170 -26.08 10.09 -25.18
C THR A 170 -25.31 9.04 -25.98
N ARG A 171 -25.09 9.27 -27.29
CA ARG A 171 -24.29 8.39 -28.15
C ARG A 171 -22.80 8.45 -27.82
N MET A 172 -22.26 9.63 -27.55
CA MET A 172 -20.88 9.79 -27.06
C MET A 172 -20.69 9.17 -25.68
N ARG A 173 -21.66 9.29 -24.77
CA ARG A 173 -21.61 8.69 -23.42
C ARG A 173 -21.63 7.16 -23.45
N LYS A 174 -22.40 6.56 -24.37
CA LYS A 174 -22.33 5.10 -24.63
C LYS A 174 -20.95 4.71 -25.14
N ARG A 175 -20.44 5.41 -26.16
CA ARG A 175 -19.11 5.12 -26.74
C ARG A 175 -17.96 5.30 -25.76
N THR A 176 -17.98 6.33 -24.92
CA THR A 176 -16.93 6.54 -23.91
C THR A 176 -16.97 5.46 -22.83
N LYS A 177 -18.15 4.96 -22.43
CA LYS A 177 -18.25 3.81 -21.52
C LYS A 177 -17.65 2.54 -22.12
N ASP A 178 -17.92 2.25 -23.38
CA ASP A 178 -17.39 1.05 -24.05
C ASP A 178 -15.88 1.14 -24.27
N VAL A 179 -15.37 2.34 -24.58
CA VAL A 179 -13.93 2.61 -24.68
C VAL A 179 -13.26 2.48 -23.30
N LEU A 180 -13.86 3.03 -22.25
CA LEU A 180 -13.34 2.97 -20.87
C LEU A 180 -13.28 1.52 -20.35
N LYS A 181 -14.29 0.71 -20.68
CA LYS A 181 -14.33 -0.73 -20.36
C LYS A 181 -13.27 -1.52 -21.13
N LYS A 182 -12.95 -1.12 -22.37
CA LYS A 182 -11.88 -1.72 -23.18
C LYS A 182 -10.47 -1.42 -22.64
N TYR A 183 -10.30 -0.32 -21.90
CA TYR A 183 -9.05 0.06 -21.25
C TYR A 183 -8.93 -0.40 -19.78
N GLY A 184 -9.79 -1.33 -19.33
CA GLY A 184 -9.64 -2.02 -18.04
C GLY A 184 -10.16 -1.26 -16.83
N TRP A 185 -11.28 -0.54 -16.99
CA TRP A 185 -12.05 0.05 -15.89
C TRP A 185 -13.45 -0.54 -15.78
#